data_AF-A0A3Q7YL55-F1
#
_entry.id   AF-A0A3Q7YL55-F1
#
_cell.length_a   1.000
_cell.length_b   1.000
_cell.length_c   1.000
_cell.angle_alpha   90.00
_cell.angle_beta   90.00
_cell.angle_gamma   90.00
#
_symmetry.space_group_name_H-M   'P 1'
#
loop_
_entity.id
_entity.type
_entity.pdbx_description
1 polymer ?
#
loop_
_entity_poly.entity_id
_entity_poly.type
_entity_poly.pdbx_seq_one_letter_code
_entity_poly.pdbx_strand_id
1 'polypeptide(L)'
;IVGTPEGQWKAQYMIFEKMREEGFMCGTDDVRLTVELLVASSQVGRIIGKGGQNVRELQRVTGSVIKLPEHALAPPSGGDEETPVHIIGLFYSVQSAQRRIRAMMLSTNPPP
;
A
#
# COMPACT_ATOMS: atom_id res chain seq x y z
N ILE A 1 -4.31 -4.77 -9.76
CA ILE A 1 -3.40 -5.32 -10.80
C ILE A 1 -2.90 -6.66 -10.29
N VAL A 2 -3.20 -7.74 -10.99
CA VAL A 2 -2.85 -9.12 -10.58
C VAL A 2 -1.79 -9.66 -11.55
N GLY A 3 -0.73 -10.27 -11.04
CA GLY A 3 0.41 -10.74 -11.84
C GLY A 3 1.73 -10.80 -11.05
N THR A 4 2.83 -11.12 -11.73
CA THR A 4 4.18 -11.11 -11.10
C THR A 4 4.57 -9.71 -10.60
N PRO A 5 5.47 -9.59 -9.60
CA PRO A 5 5.93 -8.29 -9.13
C PRO A 5 6.43 -7.38 -10.25
N GLU A 6 7.16 -7.91 -11.24
CA GLU A 6 7.62 -7.16 -12.41
C GLU A 6 6.47 -6.75 -13.33
N GLY A 7 5.50 -7.64 -13.54
CA GLY A 7 4.32 -7.35 -14.35
C GLY A 7 3.45 -6.27 -13.72
N GLN A 8 3.29 -6.30 -12.39
CA GLN A 8 2.58 -5.28 -11.65
C GLN A 8 3.27 -3.92 -11.73
N TRP A 9 4.60 -3.90 -11.55
CA TRP A 9 5.40 -2.68 -11.71
C TRP A 9 5.23 -2.08 -13.11
N LYS A 10 5.38 -2.90 -14.15
CA LYS A 10 5.27 -2.45 -15.54
C LYS A 10 3.88 -1.91 -15.84
N ALA A 11 2.83 -2.58 -15.36
CA ALA A 11 1.47 -2.11 -15.52
C ALA A 11 1.24 -0.76 -14.80
N GLN A 12 1.69 -0.61 -13.55
CA GLN A 12 1.57 0.65 -12.81
C GLN A 12 2.35 1.79 -13.48
N TYR A 13 3.53 1.49 -14.04
CA TYR A 13 4.33 2.45 -14.79
C TYR A 13 3.63 2.90 -16.08
N MET A 14 3.09 1.98 -16.87
CA MET A 14 2.34 2.32 -18.08
C MET A 14 1.10 3.17 -17.78
N ILE A 15 0.40 2.88 -16.68
CA ILE A 15 -0.73 3.71 -16.21
C ILE A 15 -0.25 5.10 -15.82
N PHE A 16 0.85 5.20 -15.08
CA PHE A 16 1.44 6.48 -14.67
C PHE A 16 1.89 7.32 -15.87
N GLU A 17 2.60 6.73 -16.83
CA GLU A 17 2.99 7.44 -18.07
C GLU A 17 1.77 7.93 -18.83
N LYS A 18 0.76 7.07 -18.99
CA LYS A 18 -0.46 7.42 -19.71
C LYS A 18 -1.24 8.54 -19.04
N MET A 19 -1.36 8.51 -17.71
CA MET A 19 -2.00 9.59 -16.93
C MET A 19 -1.23 10.92 -17.03
N ARG A 20 0.10 10.86 -17.09
CA ARG A 20 0.95 12.04 -17.27
C ARG A 20 0.78 12.63 -18.67
N GLU A 21 0.74 11.79 -19.71
CA GLU A 21 0.53 12.20 -21.10
C GLU A 21 -0.85 12.82 -21.33
N GLU A 22 -1.89 12.25 -20.72
CA GLU A 22 -3.27 12.75 -20.85
C GLU A 22 -3.55 13.97 -19.97
N GLY A 23 -2.55 14.45 -19.22
CA GLY A 23 -2.69 15.66 -18.41
C GLY A 23 -3.65 15.51 -17.23
N PHE A 24 -3.79 14.31 -16.65
CA PHE A 24 -4.52 14.07 -15.39
C PHE A 24 -3.76 14.64 -14.17
N MET A 25 -3.31 15.89 -14.27
CA MET A 25 -2.58 16.61 -13.24
C MET A 25 -3.59 17.37 -12.38
N CYS A 26 -3.56 17.14 -11.06
CA CYS A 26 -4.36 17.95 -10.14
C CYS A 26 -3.54 19.20 -9.77
N GLY A 27 -3.64 20.26 -10.59
CA GLY A 27 -2.91 21.51 -10.37
C GLY A 27 -1.43 21.42 -10.76
N THR A 28 -0.54 21.98 -9.92
CA THR A 28 0.92 21.97 -10.12
C THR A 28 1.60 20.68 -9.63
N ASP A 29 0.83 19.74 -9.08
CA ASP A 29 1.32 18.50 -8.49
C ASP A 29 1.42 17.41 -9.56
N ASP A 30 2.55 16.71 -9.60
CA ASP A 30 2.78 15.53 -10.42
C ASP A 30 1.67 14.47 -10.24
N VAL A 31 1.53 13.55 -11.20
CA VAL A 31 0.49 12.50 -11.18
C VAL A 31 0.55 11.70 -9.87
N ARG A 32 -0.52 11.78 -9.09
CA ARG A 32 -0.71 11.03 -7.84
C ARG A 32 -1.51 9.76 -8.12
N LEU A 33 -1.00 8.64 -7.63
CA LEU A 33 -1.63 7.34 -7.75
C LEU A 33 -2.25 6.94 -6.41
N THR A 34 -3.43 6.34 -6.48
CA THR A 34 -4.05 5.62 -5.37
C THR A 34 -3.96 4.13 -5.68
N VAL A 35 -3.34 3.37 -4.78
CA VAL A 35 -3.24 1.93 -4.90
C VAL A 35 -3.86 1.26 -3.69
N GLU A 36 -4.77 0.33 -3.97
CA GLU A 36 -5.35 -0.56 -2.97
C GLU A 36 -4.54 -1.87 -2.92
N LEU A 37 -4.14 -2.26 -1.72
CA LEU A 37 -3.46 -3.51 -1.44
C LEU A 37 -4.32 -4.31 -0.45
N LEU A 38 -4.77 -5.49 -0.87
CA LEU A 38 -5.47 -6.43 0.00
C LEU A 38 -4.45 -7.15 0.87
N VAL A 39 -4.72 -7.18 2.18
CA VAL A 39 -3.82 -7.75 3.17
C VAL A 39 -4.60 -8.58 4.16
N ALA A 40 -4.08 -9.71 4.60
CA ALA A 40 -4.75 -10.50 5.63
C ALA A 40 -4.96 -9.65 6.89
N SER A 41 -6.17 -9.62 7.44
CA SER A 41 -6.51 -8.84 8.65
C SER A 41 -5.57 -9.14 9.83
N SER A 42 -5.07 -10.38 9.93
CA SER A 42 -4.06 -10.81 10.91
C SER A 42 -2.70 -10.08 10.79
N GLN A 43 -2.35 -9.62 9.58
CA GLN A 43 -1.09 -8.93 9.30
C GLN A 43 -1.23 -7.40 9.36
N VAL A 44 -2.45 -6.87 9.32
CA VAL A 44 -2.71 -5.42 9.38
C VAL A 44 -2.12 -4.78 10.63
N GLY A 45 -2.28 -5.45 11.79
CA GLY A 45 -1.73 -4.97 13.06
C GLY A 45 -0.21 -4.74 13.01
N ARG A 46 0.53 -5.54 12.23
CA ARG A 46 1.97 -5.37 12.02
C ARG A 46 2.28 -4.14 11.17
N ILE A 47 1.45 -3.84 10.16
CA ILE A 47 1.60 -2.63 9.33
C ILE A 47 1.35 -1.37 10.18
N ILE A 48 0.31 -1.38 11.02
CA ILE A 48 -0.02 -0.26 11.92
C ILE A 48 1.10 -0.09 12.97
N GLY A 49 1.53 -1.20 13.59
CA GLY A 49 2.46 -1.21 14.71
C GLY A 49 1.84 -0.69 16.01
N LYS A 50 2.59 -0.79 17.11
CA LYS A 50 2.11 -0.34 18.43
C LYS A 50 1.77 1.15 18.39
N GLY A 51 0.51 1.49 18.69
CA GLY A 51 0.02 2.88 18.70
C GLY A 51 0.05 3.59 17.33
N GLY A 52 0.13 2.85 16.22
CA GLY A 52 0.23 3.43 14.88
C GLY A 52 1.62 3.96 14.52
N GLN A 53 2.66 3.63 15.29
CA GLN A 53 4.02 4.15 15.06
C GLN A 53 4.58 3.67 13.71
N ASN A 54 4.38 2.40 13.34
CA ASN A 54 4.95 1.83 12.13
C ASN A 54 4.31 2.43 10.86
N VAL A 55 2.98 2.56 10.84
CA VAL A 55 2.29 3.19 9.70
C VAL A 55 2.63 4.67 9.55
N ARG A 56 2.83 5.42 10.66
CA ARG A 56 3.32 6.81 10.59
C ARG A 56 4.73 6.89 10.02
N GLU A 57 5.61 6.00 10.46
CA GLU A 57 6.98 5.96 9.96
C GLU A 57 7.03 5.57 8.47
N LEU A 58 6.22 4.60 8.03
CA LEU A 58 6.09 4.24 6.62
C LEU A 58 5.65 5.43 5.78
N GLN A 59 4.65 6.19 6.24
CA GLN A 59 4.21 7.40 5.54
C GLN A 59 5.33 8.44 5.49
N ARG A 60 6.02 8.68 6.60
CA ARG A 60 7.14 9.64 6.70
C ARG A 60 8.31 9.29 5.78
N VAL A 61 8.70 8.02 5.75
CA VAL A 61 9.86 7.53 4.97
C VAL A 61 9.56 7.45 3.48
N THR A 62 8.33 7.09 3.13
CA THR A 62 7.94 6.91 1.71
C THR A 62 7.41 8.19 1.07
N GLY A 63 7.00 9.18 1.88
CA GLY A 63 6.29 10.36 1.39
C GLY A 63 4.91 10.02 0.81
N SER A 64 4.35 8.86 1.15
CA SER A 64 3.00 8.45 0.75
C SER A 64 2.04 8.56 1.92
N VAL A 65 0.75 8.72 1.61
CA VAL A 65 -0.34 8.66 2.59
C VAL A 65 -0.87 7.24 2.60
N ILE A 66 -0.92 6.62 3.78
CA ILE A 66 -1.41 5.25 3.96
C ILE A 66 -2.69 5.33 4.78
N LYS A 67 -3.81 4.95 4.18
CA LYS A 67 -5.13 4.89 4.82
C LYS A 67 -5.56 3.44 5.00
N LEU A 68 -6.07 3.12 6.18
CA LEU A 68 -6.67 1.82 6.50
C LEU A 68 -8.13 2.06 6.89
N PRO A 69 -9.06 1.14 6.54
CA PRO A 69 -10.46 1.23 6.95
C PRO A 69 -10.59 1.05 8.47
N GLU A 70 -11.61 1.67 9.07
CA GLU A 70 -11.84 1.63 10.52
C GLU A 70 -12.11 0.21 11.05
N HIS A 71 -12.68 -0.66 10.20
CA HIS A 71 -12.89 -2.08 10.49
C HIS A 71 -11.59 -2.89 10.65
N ALA A 72 -10.44 -2.35 10.22
CA ALA A 72 -9.14 -2.96 10.46
C ALA A 72 -8.76 -3.06 11.95
N LEU A 73 -9.48 -2.34 12.82
CA LEU A 73 -9.28 -2.33 14.27
C LEU A 73 -10.20 -3.31 15.01
N ALA A 74 -11.17 -3.92 14.33
CA ALA A 74 -12.05 -4.92 14.92
C ALA A 74 -11.32 -6.27 15.05
N PRO A 75 -11.53 -7.05 16.13
CA PRO A 75 -10.99 -8.39 16.23
C PRO A 75 -11.54 -9.25 15.09
N PRO A 76 -10.70 -10.09 14.46
CA PRO A 76 -11.10 -10.90 13.31
C PRO A 76 -12.23 -11.83 13.75
N SER A 77 -13.46 -11.51 13.32
CA SER A 77 -14.66 -12.29 13.61
C SER A 77 -14.72 -13.43 12.61
N GLY A 78 -13.78 -14.38 12.72
CA GLY A 78 -13.81 -15.67 12.03
C GLY A 78 -14.00 -15.61 10.51
N GLY A 79 -12.92 -15.36 9.77
CA GLY A 79 -12.85 -15.54 8.32
C GLY A 79 -11.50 -15.10 7.77
N ASP A 80 -11.11 -15.63 6.61
CA ASP A 80 -10.00 -15.14 5.76
C ASP A 80 -10.28 -13.72 5.27
N GLU A 81 -10.46 -12.78 6.19
CA GLU A 81 -10.84 -11.41 5.88
C GLU A 81 -9.59 -10.66 5.41
N GLU A 82 -9.70 -10.08 4.22
CA GLU A 82 -8.70 -9.21 3.64
C GLU A 82 -9.08 -7.75 3.94
N THR A 83 -8.16 -7.01 4.55
CA THR A 83 -8.30 -5.58 4.77
C THR A 83 -7.70 -4.82 3.58
N PRO A 84 -8.43 -3.90 2.94
CA PRO A 84 -7.89 -3.05 1.88
C PRO A 84 -7.06 -1.89 2.46
N VAL A 85 -5.75 -1.91 2.23
CA VAL A 85 -4.83 -0.81 2.56
C VAL A 85 -4.69 0.12 1.36
N HIS A 86 -5.02 1.40 1.55
CA HIS A 86 -4.95 2.40 0.49
C HIS A 86 -3.67 3.22 0.62
N ILE A 87 -2.87 3.27 -0.44
CA ILE A 87 -1.61 4.01 -0.51
C ILE A 87 -1.78 5.10 -1.57
N ILE A 88 -1.59 6.36 -1.18
CA ILE A 88 -1.86 7.52 -2.04
C ILE A 88 -0.61 8.40 -2.06
N GLY A 89 -0.07 8.67 -3.25
CA GLY A 89 1.12 9.50 -3.39
C GLY A 89 1.67 9.52 -4.81
N LEU A 90 2.87 10.08 -4.98
CA LEU A 90 3.59 10.02 -6.26
C LEU A 90 3.98 8.58 -6.61
N PHE A 91 4.23 8.32 -7.89
CA PHE A 91 4.61 6.98 -8.37
C PHE A 91 5.73 6.35 -7.51
N TYR A 92 6.87 7.02 -7.36
CA TYR A 92 7.99 6.49 -6.57
C TYR A 92 7.67 6.29 -5.08
N SER A 93 6.86 7.18 -4.49
CA SER A 93 6.42 7.09 -3.10
C SER A 93 5.52 5.87 -2.87
N VAL A 94 4.54 5.68 -3.75
CA VAL A 94 3.61 4.54 -3.71
C VAL A 94 4.37 3.23 -3.90
N GLN A 95 5.28 3.18 -4.87
CA GLN A 95 6.11 1.99 -5.11
C GLN A 95 6.97 1.61 -3.90
N SER A 96 7.61 2.61 -3.28
CA SER A 96 8.42 2.42 -2.07
C SER A 96 7.56 1.89 -0.91
N ALA A 97 6.38 2.45 -0.70
CA ALA A 97 5.44 2.00 0.33
C ALA A 97 4.94 0.58 0.06
N GLN A 98 4.51 0.27 -1.16
CA GLN A 98 4.07 -1.07 -1.54
C GLN A 98 5.14 -2.13 -1.30
N ARG A 99 6.38 -1.86 -1.71
CA ARG A 99 7.49 -2.81 -1.50
C ARG A 99 7.74 -3.08 -0.01
N ARG A 100 7.73 -2.03 0.82
CA ARG A 100 7.91 -2.14 2.27
C ARG A 100 6.78 -2.92 2.93
N ILE A 101 5.54 -2.60 2.57
CA ILE A 101 4.34 -3.29 3.08
C ILE A 101 4.38 -4.77 2.71
N ARG A 102 4.66 -5.11 1.45
CA ARG A 102 4.80 -6.50 1.00
C ARG A 102 5.94 -7.24 1.69
N ALA A 103 7.08 -6.61 1.89
CA ALA A 103 8.20 -7.22 2.61
C ALA A 103 7.82 -7.58 4.07
N MET A 104 7.04 -6.73 4.75
CA MET A 104 6.53 -7.03 6.08
C MET A 104 5.57 -8.23 6.11
N MET A 105 4.77 -8.41 5.06
CA MET A 105 3.85 -9.55 4.90
C MET A 105 4.55 -10.86 4.59
N LEU A 106 5.59 -10.81 3.74
CA LEU A 106 6.36 -12.01 3.38
C LEU A 106 7.24 -12.53 4.52
N SER A 107 7.59 -11.67 5.49
CA SER A 107 8.42 -12.05 6.64
C SER A 107 7.71 -12.93 7.70
N THR A 108 6.61 -13.60 7.36
CA THR A 108 5.96 -14.61 8.20
C THR A 108 6.70 -15.95 8.08
N ASN A 109 7.92 -16.03 8.62
CA ASN A 109 8.44 -17.34 8.99
C ASN A 109 7.58 -17.87 10.16
N PRO A 110 7.01 -19.09 10.08
CA PRO A 110 6.44 -19.74 11.25
C PRO A 110 7.56 -19.96 12.29
N PRO A 111 7.30 -19.80 13.60
CA PRO A 111 8.28 -20.18 14.60
C PRO A 111 8.57 -21.69 14.51
N PRO A 112 9.83 -22.12 14.72
CA PRO A 112 10.18 -23.54 14.85
C PRO A 112 9.59 -24.17 16.11
#